data_AF-A0A9E3RU34-F1
#
_entry.id   AF-A0A9E3RU34-F1
#
_cell.length_a   1.000
_cell.length_b   1.000
_cell.length_c   1.000
_cell.angle_alpha   90.00
_cell.angle_beta   90.00
_cell.angle_gamma   90.00
#
_symmetry.space_group_name_H-M   'P 1'
#
loop_
_entity.id
_entity.type
_entity.pdbx_description
1 polymer ?
#
loop_
_entity_poly.entity_id
_entity_poly.type
_entity_poly.pdbx_seq_one_letter_code
_entity_poly.pdbx_strand_id
1 'polypeptide(L)'
;MAKQVSTSKTSNKKVEWNFPLTKQNFIIFGAGLVTIVIGYMLMATGITDDPQKHQEAWNNPLAVSVAPLVLVLGYCVIIPFAIIKLFPKKED
;
A
#
# COMPACT_ATOMS: atom_id res chain seq x y z
N MET A 1 32.41 47.21 35.67
CA MET A 1 32.35 45.76 35.38
C MET A 1 31.12 45.51 34.52
N ALA A 2 31.30 45.44 33.18
CA ALA A 2 30.18 45.23 32.26
C ALA A 2 29.94 43.71 32.11
N LYS A 3 28.73 43.27 32.46
CA LYS A 3 28.31 41.87 32.41
C LYS A 3 28.09 41.46 30.95
N GLN A 4 28.95 40.57 30.44
CA GLN A 4 28.82 40.00 29.10
C GLN A 4 27.54 39.15 29.02
N VAL A 5 26.58 39.60 28.21
CA VAL A 5 25.40 38.81 27.84
C VAL A 5 25.84 37.81 26.78
N SER A 6 25.94 36.54 27.18
CA SER A 6 26.17 35.41 26.27
C SER A 6 24.94 35.21 25.39
N THR A 7 25.03 35.62 24.13
CA THR A 7 24.01 35.30 23.12
C THR A 7 24.10 33.81 22.79
N SER A 8 23.16 33.03 23.31
CA SER A 8 23.02 31.61 22.97
C SER A 8 22.69 31.47 21.48
N LYS A 9 23.58 30.80 20.72
CA LYS A 9 23.31 30.45 19.33
C LYS A 9 22.15 29.45 19.29
N THR A 10 20.99 29.89 18.80
CA THR A 10 19.88 29.00 18.44
C THR A 10 20.33 28.08 17.31
N SER A 11 20.59 26.81 17.64
CA SER A 11 20.86 25.75 16.68
C SER A 11 19.61 25.55 15.83
N ASN A 12 19.72 25.87 14.53
CA ASN A 12 18.69 25.63 13.55
C ASN A 12 18.58 24.12 13.34
N LYS A 13 17.74 23.44 14.13
CA LYS A 13 17.40 22.03 13.88
C LYS A 13 16.71 21.95 12.52
N LYS A 14 17.45 21.47 11.52
CA LYS A 14 16.87 21.06 10.24
C LYS A 14 15.81 20.01 10.56
N VAL A 15 14.57 20.27 10.19
CA VAL A 15 13.51 19.27 10.27
C VAL A 15 13.84 18.21 9.24
N GLU A 16 14.47 17.12 9.67
CA GLU A 16 14.67 15.96 8.80
C GLU A 16 13.30 15.33 8.57
N TRP A 17 12.73 15.62 7.40
CA TRP A 17 11.57 14.93 6.87
C TRP A 17 11.97 13.50 6.53
N ASN A 18 12.04 12.65 7.54
CA ASN A 18 12.29 11.23 7.33
C ASN A 18 11.00 10.59 6.79
N PHE A 19 10.94 10.43 5.46
CA PHE A 19 9.80 9.82 4.80
C PHE A 19 9.60 8.40 5.36
N PRO A 20 8.41 8.07 5.90
CA PRO A 20 8.20 6.79 6.58
C PRO A 20 8.26 5.58 5.63
N LEU A 21 8.17 5.80 4.32
CA LEU A 21 8.26 4.74 3.32
C LEU A 21 9.69 4.62 2.79
N THR A 22 10.48 3.76 3.43
CA THR A 22 11.77 3.30 2.91
C THR A 22 11.57 2.58 1.56
N LYS A 23 12.59 2.59 0.69
CA LYS A 23 12.57 1.90 -0.63
C LYS A 23 12.07 0.44 -0.55
N GLN A 24 12.38 -0.27 0.53
CA GLN A 24 11.95 -1.64 0.78
C GLN A 24 10.43 -1.77 1.03
N ASN A 25 9.82 -0.81 1.73
CA ASN A 25 8.37 -0.76 1.93
C ASN A 25 7.64 -0.51 0.61
N PHE A 26 8.24 0.28 -0.29
CA PHE A 26 7.68 0.57 -1.60
C PHE A 26 7.54 -0.70 -2.48
N ILE A 27 8.47 -1.65 -2.36
CA ILE A 27 8.40 -2.93 -3.09
C ILE A 27 7.19 -3.76 -2.63
N ILE A 28 6.96 -3.84 -1.31
CA ILE A 28 5.84 -4.60 -0.74
C ILE A 28 4.51 -3.91 -1.04
N PHE A 29 4.49 -2.57 -0.99
CA PHE A 29 3.35 -1.78 -1.41
C PHE A 29 3.02 -2.02 -2.90
N GLY A 30 4.03 -2.05 -3.77
CA GLY A 30 3.89 -2.40 -5.18
C GLY A 30 3.33 -3.81 -5.38
N ALA A 31 3.79 -4.80 -4.61
CA ALA A 31 3.23 -6.16 -4.64
C ALA A 31 1.75 -6.20 -4.21
N GLY A 32 1.37 -5.40 -3.20
CA GLY A 32 -0.03 -5.21 -2.81
C GLY A 32 -0.88 -4.60 -3.91
N LEU A 33 -0.36 -3.57 -4.60
CA LEU A 33 -1.04 -2.95 -5.73
C LEU A 33 -1.26 -3.93 -6.89
N VAL A 34 -0.25 -4.74 -7.22
CA VAL A 34 -0.36 -5.78 -8.25
C VAL A 34 -1.43 -6.82 -7.87
N THR A 35 -1.47 -7.23 -6.60
CA THR A 35 -2.52 -8.14 -6.08
C THR A 35 -3.92 -7.57 -6.28
N ILE A 36 -4.11 -6.28 -6.01
CA ILE A 36 -5.39 -5.59 -6.20
C ILE A 36 -5.77 -5.57 -7.68
N VAL A 37 -4.83 -5.22 -8.57
CA VAL A 37 -5.05 -5.22 -10.02
C VAL A 37 -5.48 -6.61 -10.51
N ILE A 38 -4.81 -7.66 -10.05
CA ILE A 38 -5.17 -9.04 -10.38
C ILE A 38 -6.59 -9.37 -9.90
N GLY A 39 -6.95 -9.02 -8.67
CA GLY A 39 -8.30 -9.27 -8.17
C GLY A 39 -9.39 -8.53 -8.97
N TYR A 40 -9.12 -7.30 -9.43
CA TYR A 40 -10.03 -6.61 -10.35
C TYR A 40 -10.09 -7.26 -11.73
N MET A 41 -8.97 -7.76 -12.27
CA MET A 41 -8.98 -8.55 -13.50
C MET A 41 -9.82 -9.82 -13.36
N LEU A 42 -9.75 -10.52 -12.22
CA LEU A 42 -10.59 -11.68 -11.96
C LEU A 42 -12.08 -11.30 -11.91
N MET A 43 -12.44 -10.19 -11.29
CA MET A 43 -13.82 -9.67 -11.34
C MET A 43 -14.27 -9.37 -12.77
N ALA A 44 -13.39 -8.79 -13.60
CA ALA A 44 -13.70 -8.50 -15.00
C ALA A 44 -14.04 -9.75 -15.82
N THR A 45 -13.48 -10.92 -15.46
CA THR A 45 -13.83 -12.20 -16.12
C THR A 45 -15.25 -12.69 -15.84
N GLY A 46 -15.92 -12.14 -14.81
CA GLY A 46 -17.33 -12.43 -14.51
C GLY A 46 -18.32 -11.60 -15.33
N ILE A 47 -17.86 -10.64 -16.13
CA ILE A 47 -18.69 -9.80 -16.99
C ILE A 47 -18.71 -10.42 -18.39
N THR A 48 -19.89 -10.82 -18.87
CA THR A 48 -20.10 -11.30 -20.24
C THR A 48 -21.27 -10.54 -20.86
N ASP A 49 -21.14 -10.14 -22.12
CA ASP A 49 -22.17 -9.38 -22.86
C ASP A 49 -23.22 -10.28 -23.54
N ASP A 50 -23.03 -11.61 -23.51
CA ASP A 50 -23.90 -12.57 -24.17
C ASP A 50 -25.13 -12.96 -23.31
N PRO A 51 -26.37 -12.70 -23.77
CA PRO A 51 -27.61 -13.02 -23.04
C PRO A 51 -27.76 -14.47 -22.58
N GLN A 52 -27.15 -15.41 -23.31
CA GLN A 52 -27.18 -16.85 -23.04
C GLN A 52 -26.12 -17.30 -22.03
N LYS A 53 -25.01 -16.55 -21.89
CA LYS A 53 -23.91 -16.89 -20.97
C LYS A 53 -24.00 -16.16 -19.64
N HIS A 54 -24.89 -15.17 -19.51
CA HIS A 54 -25.06 -14.44 -18.26
C HIS A 54 -25.24 -15.39 -17.07
N GLN A 55 -26.10 -16.42 -17.17
CA GLN A 55 -26.33 -17.37 -16.07
C GLN A 55 -25.07 -18.10 -15.59
N GLU A 56 -24.13 -18.38 -16.48
CA GLU A 56 -22.86 -19.02 -16.12
C GLU A 56 -21.81 -18.02 -15.61
N ALA A 57 -21.84 -16.79 -16.13
CA ALA A 57 -20.92 -15.73 -15.74
C ALA A 57 -21.17 -15.21 -14.31
N TRP A 58 -22.44 -15.03 -13.91
CA TRP A 58 -22.80 -14.69 -12.51
C TRP A 58 -22.54 -15.84 -11.54
N ASN A 59 -22.63 -17.08 -12.01
CA ASN A 59 -22.37 -18.27 -11.20
C ASN A 59 -20.88 -18.66 -11.15
N ASN A 60 -19.97 -17.79 -11.62
CA ASN A 60 -18.54 -18.08 -11.55
C ASN A 60 -17.98 -17.76 -10.14
N PRO A 61 -17.66 -18.78 -9.32
CA PRO A 61 -17.18 -18.57 -7.95
C PRO A 61 -15.84 -17.82 -7.90
N LEU A 62 -15.06 -17.84 -8.99
CA LEU A 62 -13.78 -17.12 -9.07
C LEU A 62 -13.98 -15.60 -9.05
N ALA A 63 -14.98 -15.09 -9.76
CA ALA A 63 -15.26 -13.65 -9.82
C ALA A 63 -16.08 -13.17 -8.61
N VAL A 64 -17.00 -14.00 -8.10
CA VAL A 64 -17.92 -13.61 -7.03
C VAL A 64 -17.34 -13.80 -5.63
N SER A 65 -16.57 -14.86 -5.39
CA SER A 65 -16.04 -15.16 -4.05
C SER A 65 -14.54 -14.98 -3.96
N VAL A 66 -13.78 -15.47 -4.94
CA VAL A 66 -12.30 -15.43 -4.87
C VAL A 66 -11.78 -14.01 -5.11
N ALA A 67 -12.33 -13.28 -6.08
CA ALA A 67 -11.86 -11.94 -6.40
C ALA A 67 -12.05 -10.93 -5.25
N PRO A 68 -13.22 -10.83 -4.58
CA PRO A 68 -13.37 -9.96 -3.41
C PRO A 68 -12.48 -10.39 -2.24
N LEU A 69 -12.28 -11.70 -2.04
CA LEU A 69 -11.39 -12.20 -1.00
C LEU A 69 -9.93 -11.78 -1.23
N VAL A 70 -9.45 -11.89 -2.47
CA VAL A 70 -8.11 -11.45 -2.87
C VAL A 70 -7.97 -9.92 -2.69
N LEU A 71 -9.00 -9.15 -3.06
CA LEU A 71 -9.03 -7.71 -2.81
C LEU A 71 -8.95 -7.39 -1.33
N VAL A 72 -9.73 -8.06 -0.48
CA VAL A 72 -9.71 -7.86 0.97
C VAL A 72 -8.33 -8.18 1.54
N LEU A 73 -7.67 -9.25 1.09
CA LEU A 73 -6.30 -9.55 1.50
C LEU A 73 -5.31 -8.48 1.02
N GLY A 74 -5.41 -8.04 -0.24
CA GLY A 74 -4.57 -6.98 -0.78
C GLY A 74 -4.73 -5.65 -0.03
N TYR A 75 -5.96 -5.20 0.16
CA TYR A 75 -6.28 -3.90 0.73
C TYR A 75 -6.20 -3.86 2.26
N CYS A 76 -6.68 -4.91 2.93
CA CYS A 76 -6.83 -4.95 4.39
C CYS A 76 -5.64 -5.60 5.09
N VAL A 77 -4.79 -6.34 4.37
CA VAL A 77 -3.60 -6.99 4.94
C VAL A 77 -2.33 -6.44 4.32
N ILE A 78 -2.15 -6.56 2.98
CA ILE A 78 -0.85 -6.27 2.34
C ILE A 78 -0.52 -4.77 2.39
N ILE A 79 -1.45 -3.89 2.03
CA ILE A 79 -1.25 -2.44 2.06
C ILE A 79 -0.96 -1.92 3.49
N PRO A 80 -1.80 -2.20 4.51
CA PRO A 80 -1.52 -1.72 5.87
C PRO A 80 -0.25 -2.37 6.44
N PHE A 81 0.05 -3.62 6.12
CA PHE A 81 1.34 -4.23 6.49
C PHE A 81 2.53 -3.52 5.83
N ALA A 82 2.43 -3.16 4.55
CA ALA A 82 3.47 -2.42 3.84
C ALA A 82 3.69 -1.01 4.41
N ILE A 83 2.65 -0.38 4.96
CA ILE A 83 2.72 0.96 5.55
C ILE A 83 3.21 0.90 7.00
N ILE A 84 2.66 -0.01 7.82
CA ILE A 84 2.94 -0.10 9.27
C ILE A 84 4.28 -0.76 9.54
N LYS A 85 4.66 -1.79 8.78
CA LYS A 85 5.93 -2.48 8.97
C LYS A 85 7.05 -1.64 8.37
N LEU A 86 7.46 -0.61 9.12
CA LEU A 86 8.63 0.21 8.81
C LEU A 86 9.85 -0.73 8.81
N PHE A 87 10.30 -1.18 7.63
CA PHE A 87 11.52 -1.97 7.59
C PHE A 87 12.67 -1.03 7.93
N PRO A 88 13.47 -1.33 8.97
CA PRO A 88 14.64 -0.54 9.28
C PRO A 88 15.51 -0.52 8.03
N LYS A 89 15.86 0.69 7.60
CA LYS A 89 16.81 0.93 6.51
C LYS A 89 18.05 0.11 6.86
N LYS A 90 18.36 -0.91 6.05
CA LYS A 90 19.70 -1.50 6.11
C LYS A 90 20.63 -0.38 5.64
N GLU A 91 21.33 0.19 6.61
CA GLU A 91 22.50 1.01 6.38
C GLU A 91 23.56 0.06 5.84
N ASP A 92 23.72 0.08 4.51
CA ASP A 92 24.95 -0.34 3.85
C ASP A 92 25.98 0.79 3.96
#